data_AF-A0A924ZSM3-F1
#
_entry.id   AF-A0A924ZSM3-F1
#
_cell.length_a   1.000
_cell.length_b   1.000
_cell.length_c   1.000
_cell.angle_alpha   90.00
_cell.angle_beta   90.00
_cell.angle_gamma   90.00
#
_symmetry.space_group_name_H-M   'P 1'
#
loop_
_entity.id
_entity.type
_entity.pdbx_description
1 polymer ?
#
loop_
_entity_poly.entity_id
_entity_poly.type
_entity_poly.pdbx_seq_one_letter_code
_entity_poly.pdbx_strand_id
1 'polypeptide(L)'
;MAQATDASPHGPKGLDSQDQVKVFVNGITHPKIDTQQFFESELMKELDSNSKITQHGLECYKFKDDHDGGRCFGKSKNKLISGFYFYISPDRDSRILVRNNEFIYGGVKIEWFTDQKNIDQAKDIDAAIWRLLTAWNVSPIKNNH
;
A
#
# COMPACT_ATOMS: atom_id res chain seq x y z
N MET A 1 -21.85 -15.12 2.96
CA MET A 1 -21.52 -13.91 2.19
C MET A 1 -21.01 -12.88 3.17
N ALA A 2 -19.83 -12.30 2.94
CA ALA A 2 -19.32 -11.21 3.77
C ALA A 2 -20.09 -9.93 3.45
N GLN A 3 -20.68 -9.29 4.45
CA GLN A 3 -21.32 -7.99 4.31
C GLN A 3 -20.29 -6.92 4.62
N ALA A 4 -19.99 -6.05 3.65
CA ALA A 4 -19.06 -4.95 3.86
C ALA A 4 -19.66 -3.95 4.86
N THR A 5 -18.87 -3.52 5.84
CA THR A 5 -19.24 -2.53 6.85
C THR A 5 -18.30 -1.33 6.82
N ASP A 6 -18.80 -0.20 7.33
CA ASP A 6 -18.02 1.03 7.51
C ASP A 6 -17.18 1.02 8.79
N ALA A 7 -17.04 -0.13 9.47
CA ALA A 7 -16.28 -0.24 10.72
C ALA A 7 -14.80 0.17 10.52
N SER A 8 -14.24 0.91 11.47
CA SER A 8 -12.85 1.36 11.39
C SER A 8 -11.87 0.18 11.23
N PRO A 9 -10.90 0.26 10.29
CA PRO A 9 -9.92 -0.80 10.05
C PRO A 9 -8.98 -1.01 11.24
N HIS A 10 -8.88 0.00 12.11
CA HIS A 10 -8.04 0.00 13.30
C HIS A 10 -8.69 -0.71 14.50
N GLY A 11 -9.91 -1.24 14.36
CA GLY A 11 -10.61 -1.99 15.40
C GLY A 11 -10.52 -3.52 15.25
N PRO A 12 -10.97 -4.28 16.26
CA PRO A 12 -10.98 -5.75 16.21
C PRO A 12 -11.80 -6.32 15.04
N LYS A 13 -12.78 -5.56 14.52
CA LYS A 13 -13.58 -5.90 13.32
C LYS A 13 -13.22 -5.07 12.08
N GLY A 14 -11.95 -4.66 11.96
CA GLY A 14 -11.50 -3.79 10.88
C GLY A 14 -11.59 -4.36 9.46
N LEU A 15 -11.68 -5.68 9.34
CA LEU A 15 -12.05 -6.39 8.11
C LEU A 15 -13.25 -7.30 8.42
N ASP A 16 -14.25 -7.28 7.55
CA ASP A 16 -15.47 -8.09 7.64
C ASP A 16 -15.25 -9.53 7.14
N SER A 17 -14.16 -9.76 6.40
CA SER A 17 -13.69 -11.05 5.89
C SER A 17 -12.18 -11.01 5.69
N GLN A 18 -11.52 -12.16 5.83
CA GLN A 18 -10.09 -12.27 5.55
C GLN A 18 -9.74 -12.08 4.06
N ASP A 19 -10.72 -12.21 3.17
CA ASP A 19 -10.53 -12.00 1.72
C ASP A 19 -10.95 -10.57 1.29
N GLN A 20 -11.28 -9.71 2.26
CA GLN A 20 -11.64 -8.33 2.01
C GLN A 20 -10.39 -7.45 1.93
N VAL A 21 -10.41 -6.51 0.97
CA VAL A 21 -9.50 -5.37 0.95
C VAL A 21 -10.31 -4.12 1.31
N LYS A 22 -9.87 -3.39 2.32
CA LYS A 22 -10.47 -2.11 2.70
C LYS A 22 -9.57 -0.96 2.30
N VAL A 23 -10.10 0.03 1.59
CA VAL A 23 -9.32 1.11 0.95
C VAL A 23 -9.79 2.47 1.44
N PHE A 24 -8.84 3.30 1.84
CA PHE A 24 -9.01 4.69 2.24
C PHE A 24 -8.25 5.57 1.27
N VAL A 25 -8.96 6.56 0.71
CA VAL A 25 -8.41 7.48 -0.28
C VAL A 25 -8.47 8.88 0.31
N ASN A 26 -7.32 9.52 0.41
CA ASN A 26 -7.22 10.88 0.93
C ASN A 26 -6.49 11.76 -0.10
N GLY A 27 -6.99 12.98 -0.30
CA GLY A 27 -6.24 13.99 -1.05
C GLY A 27 -5.00 14.40 -0.26
N ILE A 28 -3.87 14.57 -0.94
CA ILE A 28 -2.67 15.05 -0.27
C ILE A 28 -2.55 16.54 -0.45
N THR A 29 -2.38 17.26 0.66
CA THR A 29 -2.15 18.70 0.61
C THR A 29 -0.69 19.04 0.37
N HIS A 30 0.27 18.27 0.94
CA HIS A 30 1.71 18.50 0.75
C HIS A 30 2.61 17.26 1.02
N PRO A 31 3.02 16.52 -0.01
CA PRO A 31 4.33 15.87 -0.01
C PRO A 31 5.17 16.35 -1.19
N LYS A 32 6.49 16.30 -1.05
CA LYS A 32 7.43 16.63 -2.14
C LYS A 32 8.02 15.41 -2.83
N ILE A 33 7.71 14.21 -2.33
CA ILE A 33 8.25 12.95 -2.81
C ILE A 33 7.18 11.86 -2.92
N ASP A 34 7.32 10.96 -3.89
CA ASP A 34 6.42 9.83 -4.13
C ASP A 34 6.73 8.65 -3.19
N THR A 35 5.95 7.57 -3.29
CA THR A 35 6.12 6.39 -2.44
C THR A 35 7.51 5.78 -2.53
N GLN A 36 8.05 5.63 -3.75
CA GLN A 36 9.36 5.04 -3.97
C GLN A 36 10.45 5.92 -3.37
N GLN A 37 10.42 7.22 -3.67
CA GLN A 37 11.37 8.18 -3.13
C GLN A 37 11.33 8.21 -1.60
N PHE A 38 10.15 8.20 -0.99
CA PHE A 38 10.00 8.13 0.47
C PHE A 38 10.54 6.82 1.04
N PHE A 39 10.29 5.69 0.38
CA PHE A 39 10.80 4.40 0.80
C PHE A 39 12.34 4.40 0.79
N GLU A 40 12.94 4.85 -0.31
CA GLU A 40 14.39 4.89 -0.51
C GLU A 40 15.08 5.91 0.39
N SER A 41 14.51 7.10 0.57
CA SER A 41 15.15 8.19 1.32
C SER A 41 14.93 8.09 2.82
N GLU A 42 13.76 7.64 3.28
CA GLU A 42 13.41 7.63 4.70
C GLU A 42 13.37 6.23 5.28
N LEU A 43 12.63 5.32 4.67
CA LEU A 43 12.34 4.02 5.29
C LEU A 43 13.55 3.08 5.24
N MET A 44 14.37 3.15 4.19
CA MET A 44 15.59 2.35 4.09
C MET A 44 16.65 2.70 5.15
N LYS A 45 16.56 3.85 5.82
CA LYS A 45 17.47 4.21 6.92
C LYS A 45 17.36 3.25 8.10
N GLU A 46 16.18 2.67 8.32
CA GLU A 46 15.84 1.78 9.43
C GLU A 46 16.05 0.28 9.09
N LEU A 47 16.34 -0.04 7.82
CA LEU A 47 16.30 -1.41 7.31
C LEU A 47 17.70 -1.96 7.02
N ASP A 48 17.93 -3.23 7.34
CA ASP A 48 19.16 -3.91 6.95
C ASP A 48 19.12 -4.24 5.46
N SER A 49 19.89 -3.53 4.65
CA SER A 49 19.95 -3.73 3.20
C SER A 49 20.50 -5.11 2.81
N ASN A 50 21.27 -5.76 3.69
CA ASN A 50 21.80 -7.11 3.43
C ASN A 50 20.74 -8.20 3.67
N SER A 51 19.65 -7.87 4.37
CA SER A 51 18.54 -8.79 4.63
C SER A 51 17.52 -8.87 3.49
N LYS A 52 17.78 -8.23 2.34
CA LYS A 52 16.87 -8.15 1.21
C LYS A 52 16.43 -9.54 0.74
N ILE A 53 15.13 -9.78 0.77
CA ILE A 53 14.49 -10.95 0.17
C ILE A 53 13.52 -10.46 -0.91
N THR A 54 13.55 -11.09 -2.08
CA THR A 54 12.59 -10.81 -3.16
C THR A 54 11.65 -11.98 -3.34
N GLN A 55 10.35 -11.76 -3.11
CA GLN A 55 9.33 -12.80 -3.23
C GLN A 55 8.01 -12.19 -3.72
N HIS A 56 7.30 -12.88 -4.62
CA HIS A 56 6.04 -12.40 -5.21
C HIS A 56 6.15 -10.98 -5.84
N GLY A 57 7.35 -10.61 -6.29
CA GLY A 57 7.64 -9.29 -6.86
C GLY A 57 7.67 -8.15 -5.83
N LEU A 58 7.80 -8.49 -4.55
CA LEU A 58 8.02 -7.60 -3.41
C LEU A 58 9.47 -7.69 -2.97
N GLU A 59 10.05 -6.57 -2.55
CA GLU A 59 11.37 -6.50 -1.92
C GLU A 59 11.18 -6.25 -0.42
N CYS A 60 11.54 -7.21 0.41
CA CYS A 60 11.37 -7.17 1.85
C CYS A 60 12.70 -7.13 2.58
N TYR A 61 12.75 -6.37 3.66
CA TYR A 61 13.94 -6.14 4.48
C TYR A 61 13.57 -6.26 5.96
N LYS A 62 14.47 -6.82 6.77
CA LYS A 62 14.38 -6.77 8.23
C LYS A 62 14.77 -5.38 8.75
N PHE A 63 14.30 -5.05 9.95
CA PHE A 63 14.82 -3.88 10.66
C PHE A 63 16.27 -4.11 11.10
N LYS A 64 17.03 -3.02 11.23
CA LYS A 64 18.41 -3.07 11.77
C LYS A 64 18.45 -3.39 13.25
N ASP A 65 17.41 -2.97 13.97
CA ASP A 65 17.27 -3.18 15.40
C ASP A 65 16.65 -4.56 15.65
N ASP A 66 16.73 -5.09 16.89
CA ASP A 66 16.13 -6.37 17.33
C ASP A 66 14.58 -6.36 17.32
N HIS A 67 13.96 -5.48 16.53
CA HIS A 67 12.53 -5.51 16.28
C HIS A 67 12.17 -6.66 15.34
N ASP A 68 11.31 -7.55 15.83
CA ASP A 68 10.77 -8.61 15.00
C ASP A 68 9.92 -8.05 13.84
N GLY A 69 10.08 -8.66 12.67
CA GLY A 69 9.37 -8.32 11.43
C GLY A 69 10.24 -7.58 10.42
N GLY A 70 9.61 -6.81 9.56
CA GLY A 70 10.31 -6.10 8.50
C GLY A 70 9.42 -5.16 7.72
N ARG A 71 9.97 -4.60 6.64
CA ARG A 71 9.24 -3.73 5.73
C ARG A 71 9.44 -4.20 4.30
N CYS A 72 8.34 -4.21 3.54
CA CYS A 72 8.34 -4.59 2.15
C CYS A 72 7.99 -3.40 1.26
N PHE A 73 8.58 -3.37 0.07
CA PHE A 73 8.24 -2.47 -1.01
C PHE A 73 7.78 -3.28 -2.23
N GLY A 74 6.69 -2.84 -2.84
CA GLY A 74 6.17 -3.37 -4.09
C GLY A 74 6.13 -2.29 -5.15
N LYS A 75 6.89 -2.49 -6.25
CA LYS A 75 6.73 -1.65 -7.44
C LYS A 75 5.35 -1.86 -8.06
N SER A 76 4.62 -0.79 -8.31
CA SER A 76 3.28 -0.88 -8.87
C SER A 76 3.31 -1.43 -10.31
N LYS A 77 2.25 -2.13 -10.70
CA LYS A 77 2.01 -2.51 -12.10
C LYS A 77 1.46 -1.33 -12.91
N ASN A 78 0.91 -0.31 -12.26
CA ASN A 78 0.48 0.91 -12.93
C ASN A 78 1.69 1.81 -13.17
N LYS A 79 1.93 2.19 -14.44
CA LYS A 79 3.10 2.98 -14.85
C LYS A 79 3.13 4.41 -14.28
N LEU A 80 1.99 4.91 -13.80
CA LEU A 80 1.88 6.24 -13.22
C LEU A 80 2.14 6.27 -11.71
N ILE A 81 2.36 5.10 -11.10
CA ILE A 81 2.46 4.88 -9.65
C ILE A 81 3.85 4.34 -9.35
N SER A 82 4.53 4.95 -8.38
CA SER A 82 5.88 4.53 -8.01
C SER A 82 5.88 3.17 -7.27
N GLY A 83 4.92 2.97 -6.36
CA GLY A 83 4.76 1.70 -5.66
C GLY A 83 3.93 1.80 -4.40
N PHE A 84 4.12 0.83 -3.51
CA PHE A 84 3.51 0.77 -2.19
C PHE A 84 4.46 0.12 -1.21
N TYR A 85 4.30 0.42 0.08
CA TYR A 85 5.07 -0.23 1.14
C TYR A 85 4.19 -0.61 2.33
N PHE A 86 4.66 -1.56 3.12
CA PHE A 86 3.98 -2.00 4.33
C PHE A 86 4.94 -2.70 5.29
N TYR A 87 4.54 -2.75 6.56
CA TYR A 87 5.20 -3.55 7.58
C TYR A 87 4.71 -5.00 7.49
N ILE A 88 5.63 -5.97 7.61
CA ILE A 88 5.31 -7.39 7.75
C ILE A 88 5.59 -7.81 9.19
N SER A 89 4.56 -8.32 9.86
CA SER A 89 4.66 -8.83 11.23
C SER A 89 5.28 -10.22 11.22
N PRO A 90 6.03 -10.60 12.27
CA PRO A 90 6.34 -12.02 12.51
C PRO A 90 5.07 -12.87 12.67
N ASP A 91 3.98 -12.27 13.16
CA ASP A 91 2.67 -12.91 13.27
C ASP A 91 1.94 -12.93 11.92
N ARG A 92 1.75 -14.13 11.37
CA ARG A 92 1.12 -14.35 10.06
C ARG A 92 -0.39 -14.18 10.07
N ASP A 93 -1.04 -14.20 11.23
CA ASP A 93 -2.49 -14.00 11.35
C ASP A 93 -2.84 -12.50 11.53
N SER A 94 -1.83 -11.63 11.40
CA SER A 94 -2.01 -10.19 11.50
C SER A 94 -2.54 -9.57 10.21
N ARG A 95 -3.04 -8.34 10.34
CA ARG A 95 -3.45 -7.51 9.20
C ARG A 95 -2.29 -6.62 8.78
N ILE A 96 -2.13 -6.41 7.49
CA ILE A 96 -1.18 -5.43 6.97
C ILE A 96 -1.89 -4.13 6.62
N LEU A 97 -1.25 -3.02 6.96
CA LEU A 97 -1.58 -1.69 6.46
C LEU A 97 -0.57 -1.33 5.38
N VAL A 98 -1.07 -1.18 4.16
CA VAL A 98 -0.29 -0.79 3.00
C VAL A 98 -0.53 0.67 2.68
N ARG A 99 0.57 1.37 2.38
CA ARG A 99 0.56 2.80 2.10
C ARG A 99 1.16 3.09 0.74
N ASN A 100 0.55 4.01 0.02
CA ASN A 100 1.13 4.69 -1.12
C ASN A 100 0.78 6.19 -1.09
N ASN A 101 1.61 6.99 -1.73
CA ASN A 101 1.49 8.43 -1.84
C ASN A 101 1.97 8.85 -3.22
N GLU A 102 1.07 9.37 -4.05
CA GLU A 102 1.32 9.55 -5.48
C GLU A 102 0.76 10.89 -5.96
N PHE A 103 1.45 11.54 -6.89
CA PHE A 103 1.10 12.89 -7.36
C PHE A 103 0.02 12.93 -8.45
N ILE A 104 -0.49 11.77 -8.85
CA ILE A 104 -1.56 11.72 -9.84
C ILE A 104 -2.88 12.19 -9.23
N TYR A 105 -3.82 12.59 -10.09
CA TYR A 105 -5.14 13.10 -9.69
C TYR A 105 -5.10 14.27 -8.70
N GLY A 106 -4.05 15.11 -8.76
CA GLY A 106 -3.87 16.23 -7.84
C GLY A 106 -3.26 15.85 -6.50
N GLY A 107 -2.71 14.63 -6.37
CA GLY A 107 -2.11 14.12 -5.15
C GLY A 107 -3.07 13.23 -4.39
N VAL A 108 -2.78 11.92 -4.36
CA VAL A 108 -3.58 10.91 -3.66
C VAL A 108 -2.71 10.07 -2.73
N LYS A 109 -3.14 9.98 -1.46
CA LYS A 109 -2.66 9.00 -0.49
C LYS A 109 -3.66 7.86 -0.43
N ILE A 110 -3.21 6.63 -0.66
CA ILE A 110 -4.03 5.43 -0.42
C ILE A 110 -3.47 4.69 0.77
N GLU A 111 -4.37 4.34 1.67
CA GLU A 111 -4.14 3.37 2.72
C GLU A 111 -5.09 2.20 2.50
N TRP A 112 -4.56 0.98 2.44
CA TRP A 112 -5.40 -0.19 2.30
C TRP A 112 -4.98 -1.31 3.23
N PHE A 113 -5.97 -2.11 3.63
CA PHE A 113 -5.84 -3.16 4.62
C PHE A 113 -6.22 -4.50 4.00
N THR A 114 -5.44 -5.53 4.32
CA THR A 114 -5.75 -6.93 4.01
C THR A 114 -5.17 -7.83 5.09
N ASP A 115 -5.59 -9.08 5.10
CA ASP A 115 -4.97 -10.14 5.90
C ASP A 115 -3.56 -10.45 5.37
N GLN A 116 -2.57 -10.63 6.26
CA GLN A 116 -1.17 -10.88 5.86
C GLN A 116 -1.03 -12.16 5.01
N LYS A 117 -1.97 -13.12 5.11
CA LYS A 117 -2.02 -14.30 4.25
C LYS A 117 -2.14 -13.96 2.75
N ASN A 118 -2.68 -12.79 2.40
CA ASN A 118 -2.91 -12.34 1.02
C ASN A 118 -1.75 -11.51 0.44
N ILE A 119 -0.60 -11.46 1.12
CA ILE A 119 0.55 -10.65 0.72
C ILE A 119 1.10 -11.02 -0.66
N ASP A 120 0.98 -12.29 -1.06
CA ASP A 120 1.36 -12.78 -2.38
C ASP A 120 0.59 -12.10 -3.52
N GLN A 121 -0.62 -11.62 -3.23
CA GLN A 121 -1.51 -10.90 -4.14
C GLN A 121 -1.38 -9.37 -4.03
N ALA A 122 -0.51 -8.83 -3.17
CA ALA A 122 -0.45 -7.40 -2.89
C ALA A 122 -0.29 -6.53 -4.14
N LYS A 123 0.46 -7.00 -5.14
CA LYS A 123 0.63 -6.29 -6.41
C LYS A 123 -0.62 -6.27 -7.29
N ASP A 124 -1.41 -7.34 -7.24
CA ASP A 124 -2.68 -7.43 -7.96
C ASP A 124 -3.76 -6.59 -7.27
N ILE A 125 -3.75 -6.56 -5.93
CA ILE A 125 -4.59 -5.68 -5.13
C ILE A 125 -4.29 -4.21 -5.47
N ASP A 126 -3.03 -3.78 -5.41
CA ASP A 126 -2.62 -2.41 -5.79
C ASP A 126 -3.07 -2.06 -7.21
N ALA A 127 -2.82 -2.94 -8.18
CA ALA A 127 -3.25 -2.72 -9.56
C ALA A 127 -4.77 -2.59 -9.70
N ALA A 128 -5.54 -3.40 -8.97
CA ALA A 128 -7.00 -3.34 -8.98
C ALA A 128 -7.53 -2.03 -8.36
N ILE A 129 -6.94 -1.58 -7.26
CA ILE A 129 -7.28 -0.30 -6.61
C ILE A 129 -7.06 0.84 -7.60
N TRP A 130 -5.88 0.93 -8.22
CA TRP A 130 -5.58 2.01 -9.15
C TRP A 130 -6.43 1.98 -10.41
N ARG A 131 -6.78 0.78 -10.91
CA ARG A 131 -7.72 0.62 -12.03
C ARG A 131 -9.09 1.21 -11.69
N LEU A 132 -9.60 0.95 -10.48
CA LEU A 132 -10.89 1.49 -10.01
C LEU A 132 -10.83 3.01 -9.84
N LEU A 133 -9.77 3.54 -9.25
CA LEU A 133 -9.58 4.99 -9.11
C LEU A 133 -9.47 5.69 -10.46
N THR A 134 -8.79 5.08 -11.43
CA THR A 134 -8.73 5.59 -12.81
C THR A 134 -10.13 5.69 -13.41
N ALA A 135 -10.96 4.66 -13.22
CA ALA A 135 -12.32 4.64 -13.74
C ALA A 135 -13.24 5.66 -13.04
N TRP A 136 -13.01 5.92 -11.76
CA TRP A 136 -13.77 6.92 -10.97
C TRP A 136 -13.26 8.35 -11.13
N ASN A 137 -12.07 8.55 -11.69
CA ASN A 137 -11.57 9.87 -12.03
C ASN A 137 -12.30 10.39 -13.29
N VAL A 138 -13.61 10.64 -13.16
CA VAL A 138 -14.51 11.11 -14.23
C VAL A 138 -14.36 12.60 -14.50
N SER A 139 -13.33 13.27 -13.97
CA SER A 139 -13.09 14.68 -14.24
C SER A 139 -12.93 14.86 -15.74
N PRO A 140 -13.87 15.56 -16.42
CA PRO A 140 -13.68 15.85 -17.82
C PRO A 140 -12.52 16.85 -17.85
N ILE A 141 -11.35 16.40 -18.30
CA ILE A 141 -10.40 17.33 -18.87
C ILE A 141 -11.12 17.87 -20.10
N LYS A 142 -11.88 18.95 -19.93
CA LYS A 142 -12.26 19.79 -21.06
C LYS A 142 -10.93 20.23 -21.64
N ASN A 143 -10.56 19.62 -22.76
CA ASN A 143 -9.67 20.23 -23.72
C ASN A 143 -10.36 21.55 -24.12
N ASN A 144 -10.05 22.62 -23.39
CA ASN A 144 -10.38 23.95 -23.84
C ASN A 144 -9.46 24.19 -25.05
N HIS A 145 -10.06 24.03 -26.23
CA HIS A 145 -9.56 24.55 -27.50
C HIS A 145 -9.35 26.06 -27.43
#